data_AF-A0A8C9A171-F1
#
_entry.id   AF-A0A8C9A171-F1
#
_cell.length_a   1.000
_cell.length_b   1.000
_cell.length_c   1.000
_cell.angle_alpha   90.00
_cell.angle_beta   90.00
_cell.angle_gamma   90.00
#
_symmetry.space_group_name_H-M   'P 1'
#
loop_
_entity.id
_entity.type
_entity.pdbx_description
1 polymer ?
#
loop_
_entity_poly.entity_id
_entity_poly.type
_entity_poly.pdbx_seq_one_letter_code
_entity_poly.pdbx_strand_id
1 'polypeptide(L)' 'MELWTSEHIFDHPWETATTATIQKYPNPGNPTTVVVDVLDRLTDPSGKLHSHRLLHTEWDCLPL' A
#
# COMPACT_ATOMS: atom_id res chain seq x y z
N MET A 1 -2.00 -2.59 -22.04
CA MET A 1 -2.34 -1.18 -22.34
C MET A 1 -2.17 -0.41 -21.05
N GLU A 2 -1.26 0.56 -21.02
CA GLU A 2 -1.12 1.46 -19.87
C GLU A 2 -2.05 2.65 -20.09
N LEU A 3 -3.01 2.85 -19.18
CA LEU A 3 -3.98 3.94 -19.29
C LEU A 3 -3.44 5.26 -18.73
N TRP A 4 -2.46 5.19 -17.81
CA TRP A 4 -1.88 6.35 -17.13
C TRP A 4 -0.52 6.03 -16.50
N THR A 5 0.38 7.01 -16.47
CA THR A 5 1.70 6.96 -15.82
C THR A 5 1.97 8.27 -15.10
N SER A 6 2.57 8.22 -13.92
CA SER A 6 2.99 9.39 -13.15
C SER A 6 4.25 9.10 -12.34
N GLU A 7 5.04 10.15 -12.16
CA GLU A 7 6.25 10.16 -11.35
C GLU A 7 6.11 11.20 -10.23
N HIS A 8 6.56 10.84 -9.03
CA HIS A 8 6.55 11.72 -7.86
C HIS A 8 7.81 11.51 -7.03
N ILE A 9 8.40 12.62 -6.56
CA ILE A 9 9.60 12.62 -5.71
C ILE A 9 9.16 12.91 -4.28
N PHE A 10 9.42 11.97 -3.37
CA PHE A 10 9.28 12.20 -1.93
C PHE A 10 10.58 12.78 -1.37
N ASP A 11 10.51 13.88 -0.63
CA ASP A 11 11.66 14.51 0.03
C ASP A 11 12.04 13.78 1.33
N HIS A 12 12.24 12.47 1.24
CA HIS A 12 12.58 11.58 2.36
C HIS A 12 13.54 10.47 1.90
N PRO A 13 14.41 9.95 2.79
CA PRO A 13 15.25 8.79 2.50
C PRO A 13 14.43 7.57 2.07
N TRP A 14 15.05 6.70 1.27
CA TRP A 14 14.42 5.48 0.74
C TRP A 14 13.87 4.57 1.84
N GLU A 15 14.60 4.44 2.94
CA GLU A 15 14.24 3.63 4.09
C GLU A 15 12.94 4.15 4.73
N THR A 16 12.80 5.47 4.83
CA THR A 16 11.60 6.13 5.35
C THR A 16 10.42 5.92 4.40
N ALA A 17 10.61 6.15 3.10
CA ALA A 17 9.54 5.98 2.10
C ALA A 17 9.05 4.52 2.00
N THR A 18 9.98 3.57 2.04
CA THR A 18 9.67 2.13 1.99
C THR A 18 8.94 1.69 3.27
N THR A 19 9.42 2.10 4.44
CA THR A 19 8.79 1.78 5.72
C THR A 19 7.38 2.37 5.79
N ALA A 20 7.22 3.63 5.37
CA ALA A 20 5.92 4.29 5.28
C ALA A 20 4.96 3.57 4.33
N THR A 21 5.45 2.97 3.24
CA THR A 21 4.63 2.18 2.31
C THR A 21 4.12 0.89 2.95
N ILE A 22 4.98 0.20 3.71
CA ILE A 22 4.59 -1.01 4.45
C ILE A 22 3.54 -0.65 5.52
N GLN A 23 3.72 0.46 6.23
CA GLN A 23 2.87 0.94 7.31
C GLN A 23 1.86 2.02 6.86
N LYS A 24 1.53 2.08 5.57
CA LYS A 24 0.73 3.19 5.00
C LYS A 24 -0.64 3.34 5.64
N TYR A 25 -1.20 2.27 6.20
CA TYR A 25 -2.54 2.26 6.78
C TYR A 25 -2.52 1.81 8.25
N PRO A 26 -3.39 2.38 9.09
CA PRO A 26 -4.39 3.42 8.76
C PRO A 26 -3.76 4.80 8.47
N ASN A 27 -4.37 5.60 7.61
CA ASN A 27 -3.93 6.96 7.26
C ASN A 27 -5.13 7.92 7.19
N PRO A 28 -5.14 9.04 7.92
CA PRO A 28 -6.21 10.04 7.86
C PRO A 28 -6.55 10.56 6.46
N GLY A 29 -5.56 10.60 5.54
CA GLY A 29 -5.76 11.01 4.15
C GLY A 29 -6.48 9.98 3.27
N ASN A 30 -6.69 8.75 3.76
CA ASN A 30 -7.48 7.71 3.11
C ASN A 30 -8.26 6.90 4.17
N PRO A 31 -9.38 7.47 4.67
CA PRO A 31 -10.14 6.87 5.76
C PRO A 31 -10.95 5.63 5.34
N THR A 32 -11.15 5.39 4.04
CA THR A 32 -11.98 4.30 3.53
C THR A 32 -11.30 2.93 3.57
N THR A 33 -9.98 2.88 3.78
CA THR A 33 -9.26 1.61 3.96
C THR A 33 -9.37 1.18 5.42
N VAL A 34 -10.29 0.25 5.67
CA VAL A 34 -10.71 -0.13 7.02
C VAL A 34 -9.83 -1.23 7.61
N VAL A 35 -9.40 -2.19 6.80
CA VAL A 35 -8.56 -3.32 7.26
C VAL A 35 -7.43 -3.58 6.27
N VAL A 36 -6.23 -3.86 6.80
CA VAL A 36 -5.08 -4.29 6.02
C VAL A 36 -4.38 -5.46 6.70
N ASP A 37 -4.44 -6.63 6.06
CA ASP A 37 -3.80 -7.86 6.53
C ASP A 37 -2.61 -8.25 5.67
N VAL A 38 -1.61 -8.89 6.28
CA VAL A 38 -0.49 -9.53 5.58
C VAL A 38 -0.77 -11.02 5.53
N LEU A 39 -1.07 -11.54 4.35
CA LEU A 39 -1.38 -12.96 4.14
C LEU A 39 -0.11 -13.82 4.15
N ASP A 40 0.95 -13.32 3.53
CA ASP A 40 2.24 -14.00 3.43
C ASP A 40 3.38 -12.99 3.27
N ARG A 41 4.56 -13.37 3.77
CA ARG A 41 5.79 -12.59 3.65
C ARG A 41 7.01 -13.49 3.65
N LEU A 42 7.79 -13.43 2.58
CA LEU A 42 9.01 -14.22 2.43
C LEU A 42 10.11 -13.42 1.74
N THR A 43 11.34 -13.78 2.06
CA THR A 43 12.52 -13.31 1.33
C THR A 43 12.93 -14.39 0.35
N ASP A 44 13.05 -14.05 -0.93
CA ASP A 44 13.51 -15.01 -1.93
C ASP A 44 15.05 -15.23 -1.84
N PRO A 45 15.61 -16.26 -2.50
CA PRO A 45 17.05 -16.51 -2.48
C PRO A 45 17.91 -15.36 -3.04
N SER A 46 17.32 -14.41 -3.79
CA SER A 46 18.00 -13.21 -4.28
C SER A 46 17.99 -12.05 -3.28
N GLY A 47 17.35 -12.24 -2.11
CA GLY A 47 17.26 -11.23 -1.05
C GLY A 47 16.08 -10.27 -1.18
N LYS A 48 15.12 -10.51 -2.09
CA LYS A 48 13.96 -9.62 -2.24
C LYS A 48 12.83 -10.03 -1.31
N LEU A 49 12.23 -9.05 -0.64
CA LEU A 49 11.07 -9.24 0.20
C LEU A 49 9.78 -9.22 -0.62
N HIS A 50 9.06 -10.32 -0.63
CA HIS A 50 7.72 -10.44 -1.20
C HIS A 50 6.69 -10.34 -0.07
N SER A 51 5.62 -9.56 -0.27
CA SER A 51 4.54 -9.42 0.72
C SER A 51 3.20 -9.41 0.01
N HIS A 52 2.35 -10.38 0.32
CA HIS A 52 0.96 -10.43 -0.14
C HIS A 52 0.06 -9.82 0.93
N ARG A 53 -0.72 -8.82 0.55
CA ARG A 53 -1.58 -8.09 1.48
C ARG A 53 -3.01 -8.06 0.98
N LEU A 54 -3.95 -8.25 1.89
CA LEU A 54 -5.38 -8.05 1.65
C LEU A 54 -5.76 -6.68 2.18
N LEU A 55 -6.35 -5.84 1.34
CA LEU A 55 -6.86 -4.53 1.73
C LEU A 55 -8.39 -4.58 1.61
N HIS A 56 -9.08 -4.27 2.70
CA HIS A 56 -10.53 -4.08 2.70
C HIS A 56 -10.83 -2.59 2.68
N THR A 57 -11.58 -2.15 1.68
CA THR A 57 -12.06 -0.78 1.54
C THR A 57 -13.58 -0.76 1.62
N GLU A 58 -14.11 0.11 2.45
CA GLU A 58 -15.54 0.40 2.50
C GLU A 58 -15.83 1.58 1.58
N TRP A 59 -16.88 1.44 0.77
CA TRP A 59 -17.34 2.50 -0.12
C TRP A 59 -18.77 2.83 0.28
N ASP A 60 -19.03 4.10 0.60
CA ASP A 60 -20.39 4.60 0.73
C ASP A 60 -21.02 4.65 -0.65
N CYS A 61 -21.53 3.52 -1.11
CA CYS A 61 -22.44 3.49 -2.24
C CYS A 61 -23.72 4.20 -1.79
N LEU A 62 -23.93 5.44 -2.22
CA LEU A 62 -25.23 6.10 -2.11
C LEU A 62 -26.30 5.14 -2.67
N PRO A 63 -27.47 5.00 -2.02
CA PRO A 63 -28.54 4.18 -2.56
C PRO A 63 -28.95 4.76 -3.92
N LEU A 64 -29.02 3.89 -4.93
CA LEU A 64 -29.56 4.18 -6.25
C LEU A 64 -31.01 4.68 -6.18
#